data_AF-A0A3M1QML0-F1
#
_entry.id   AF-A0A3M1QML0-F1
#
_cell.length_a   1.000
_cell.length_b   1.000
_cell.length_c   1.000
_cell.angle_alpha   90.00
_cell.angle_beta   90.00
_cell.angle_gamma   90.00
#
_symmetry.space_group_name_H-M   'P 1'
#
loop_
_entity.id
_entity.type
_entity.pdbx_description
1 polymer ?
#
loop_
_entity_poly.entity_id
_entity_poly.type
_entity_poly.pdbx_seq_one_letter_code
_entity_poly.pdbx_strand_id
1 'polypeptide(L)'
;MRIKKNFFGIGLLIVALLLVALPVGAQEGNLSAEEEELLKVVVVGFENFQNLSSFSSEANQTTDQTIVVGRGDGATVVEQSIEQSISGRLDGGVGEPLTVEIVIAQDIVIESGALPATETSQTIDMVVADDNLYVRFRDVTPLAVAAVFPDGWVNVTREPGRIPGFEVFDIEQFTNVMTNLRFFPVNNMVISRITELPSETIDGQTMRVFNVVFDSDVLFASPEVVEAMGLLNAEQLGLDLDLFLETFGANTTLEMTLWIGVDDSMIHRADTITELAEADFGDAFGTGQPLSMTQLVDSSVIYDDFNAEFKIIAPIPD
;
A
#
# COMPACT_ATOMS: atom_id res chain seq x y z
N MET A 1 -23.41 20.83 -4.52
CA MET A 1 -22.38 20.04 -3.80
C MET A 1 -22.63 18.54 -4.04
N ARG A 2 -22.49 18.08 -5.29
CA ARG A 2 -22.77 16.68 -5.71
C ARG A 2 -21.54 15.93 -6.21
N ILE A 3 -20.38 16.60 -6.26
CA ILE A 3 -19.12 16.06 -6.80
C ILE A 3 -18.28 15.36 -5.71
N LYS A 4 -18.54 15.58 -4.41
CA LYS A 4 -17.66 15.07 -3.33
C LYS A 4 -17.83 13.61 -2.90
N LYS A 5 -18.86 12.88 -3.34
CA LYS A 5 -19.12 11.51 -2.85
C LYS A 5 -18.30 10.43 -3.55
N ASN A 6 -17.98 10.60 -4.84
CA ASN A 6 -17.23 9.60 -5.60
C ASN A 6 -15.71 9.71 -5.37
N PHE A 7 -15.21 10.87 -4.95
CA PHE A 7 -13.77 11.08 -4.67
C PHE A 7 -13.33 10.47 -3.34
N PHE A 8 -14.24 10.35 -2.37
CA PHE A 8 -13.93 9.83 -1.05
C PHE A 8 -13.55 8.34 -1.11
N GLY A 9 -14.19 7.57 -2.01
CA GLY A 9 -13.86 6.16 -2.22
C GLY A 9 -12.53 5.95 -2.92
N ILE A 10 -12.18 6.77 -3.93
CA ILE A 10 -10.94 6.61 -4.71
C ILE A 10 -9.69 7.02 -3.90
N GLY A 11 -9.79 8.08 -3.09
CA GLY A 11 -8.68 8.51 -2.23
C GLY A 11 -8.33 7.49 -1.14
N LEU A 12 -9.33 6.86 -0.52
CA LEU A 12 -9.13 5.81 0.49
C LEU A 12 -8.65 4.49 -0.11
N LEU A 13 -9.10 4.15 -1.33
CA LEU A 13 -8.65 2.98 -2.10
C LEU A 13 -7.12 2.93 -2.26
N ILE A 14 -6.50 4.10 -2.43
CA ILE A 14 -5.07 4.24 -2.67
C ILE A 14 -4.27 4.24 -1.36
N VAL A 15 -4.85 4.67 -0.23
CA VAL A 15 -4.24 4.49 1.10
C VAL A 15 -4.11 3.00 1.43
N ALA A 16 -5.13 2.20 1.09
CA ALA A 16 -5.08 0.75 1.23
C ALA A 16 -4.02 0.08 0.33
N LEU A 17 -3.66 0.71 -0.80
CA LEU A 17 -2.62 0.24 -1.74
C LEU A 17 -1.19 0.59 -1.31
N LEU A 18 -0.99 1.57 -0.42
CA LEU A 18 0.31 2.21 -0.19
C LEU A 18 0.92 1.95 1.20
N LEU A 19 0.41 0.97 1.95
CA LEU A 19 1.00 0.53 3.24
C LEU A 19 2.31 -0.26 3.05
N VAL A 20 3.23 0.26 2.22
CA VAL A 20 4.54 -0.30 1.97
C VAL A 20 5.61 0.72 2.39
N ALA A 21 6.17 0.46 3.58
CA ALA A 21 7.60 0.50 3.88
C ALA A 21 8.36 1.85 3.94
N LEU A 22 8.63 2.41 5.16
CA LEU A 22 9.77 3.32 5.43
C LEU A 22 10.52 3.01 6.79
N PRO A 23 11.84 3.31 6.97
CA PRO A 23 12.71 2.66 7.97
C PRO A 23 12.90 3.38 9.33
N VAL A 24 12.63 2.72 10.48
CA VAL A 24 12.68 3.32 11.83
C VAL A 24 13.99 3.05 12.61
N GLY A 25 14.51 4.07 13.30
CA GLY A 25 15.66 3.96 14.24
C GLY A 25 15.37 3.26 15.58
N ALA A 26 16.33 2.49 16.10
CA ALA A 26 16.15 1.59 17.25
C ALA A 26 16.11 2.27 18.64
N GLN A 27 15.19 1.84 19.52
CA GLN A 27 15.23 1.96 20.99
C GLN A 27 14.95 0.58 21.63
N GLU A 28 15.13 0.43 22.95
CA GLU A 28 15.00 -0.85 23.66
C GLU A 28 13.56 -1.41 23.58
N GLY A 29 13.42 -2.62 23.02
CA GLY A 29 12.13 -3.26 22.72
C GLY A 29 11.64 -4.27 23.76
N ASN A 30 10.44 -4.82 23.52
CA ASN A 30 9.72 -5.72 24.45
C ASN A 30 9.86 -7.23 24.13
N LEU A 31 10.73 -7.60 23.17
CA LEU A 31 10.88 -8.98 22.71
C LEU A 31 11.64 -9.86 23.71
N SER A 32 11.32 -11.15 23.74
CA SER A 32 12.13 -12.13 24.46
C SER A 32 13.47 -12.38 23.75
N ALA A 33 14.46 -12.95 24.46
CA ALA A 33 15.76 -13.26 23.86
C ALA A 33 15.69 -14.22 22.66
N GLU A 34 14.71 -15.13 22.63
CA GLU A 34 14.47 -16.00 21.47
C GLU A 34 13.94 -15.21 20.27
N GLU A 35 12.96 -14.34 20.51
CA GLU A 35 12.39 -13.44 19.50
C GLU A 35 13.42 -12.45 18.95
N GLU A 36 14.34 -11.95 19.78
CA GLU A 36 15.44 -11.09 19.34
C GLU A 36 16.39 -11.82 18.37
N GLU A 37 16.66 -13.11 18.57
CA GLU A 37 17.47 -13.89 17.62
C GLU A 37 16.75 -14.11 16.29
N LEU A 38 15.43 -14.34 16.32
CA LEU A 38 14.63 -14.44 15.10
C LEU A 38 14.58 -13.10 14.36
N LEU A 39 14.41 -12.00 15.10
CA LEU A 39 14.39 -10.66 14.54
C LEU A 39 15.67 -10.34 13.77
N LYS A 40 16.84 -10.75 14.26
CA LYS A 40 18.12 -10.55 13.54
C LYS A 40 18.09 -11.15 12.14
N VAL A 41 17.46 -12.32 11.97
CA VAL A 41 17.36 -12.98 10.66
C VAL A 41 16.45 -12.17 9.73
N VAL A 42 15.31 -11.71 10.25
CA VAL A 42 14.37 -10.90 9.48
C VAL A 42 14.99 -9.57 9.09
N VAL A 43 15.68 -8.90 10.02
CA VAL A 43 16.41 -7.65 9.76
C VAL A 43 17.45 -7.85 8.64
N VAL A 44 18.24 -8.92 8.69
CA VAL A 44 19.19 -9.24 7.60
C VAL A 44 18.46 -9.45 6.26
N GLY A 45 17.30 -10.08 6.26
CA GLY A 45 16.45 -10.24 5.08
C GLY A 45 16.05 -8.90 4.45
N PHE A 46 15.55 -7.97 5.28
CA PHE A 46 15.19 -6.62 4.82
C PHE A 46 16.42 -5.81 4.40
N GLU A 47 17.54 -5.87 5.12
CA GLU A 47 18.78 -5.19 4.74
C GLU A 47 19.28 -5.69 3.38
N ASN A 48 19.26 -6.99 3.12
CA ASN A 48 19.65 -7.54 1.83
C ASN A 48 18.70 -7.09 0.71
N PHE A 49 17.39 -7.08 0.96
CA PHE A 49 16.39 -6.62 0.02
C PHE A 49 16.56 -5.13 -0.33
N GLN A 50 16.85 -4.29 0.66
CA GLN A 50 17.13 -2.86 0.48
C GLN A 50 18.34 -2.60 -0.41
N ASN A 51 19.35 -3.46 -0.31
CA ASN A 51 20.60 -3.37 -1.06
C ASN A 51 20.53 -3.94 -2.48
N LEU A 52 19.38 -4.48 -2.92
CA LEU A 52 19.20 -4.93 -4.29
C LEU A 52 19.41 -3.77 -5.26
N SER A 53 19.96 -4.04 -6.43
CA SER A 53 19.98 -3.08 -7.54
C SER A 53 18.64 -3.03 -8.27
N SER A 54 17.95 -4.16 -8.29
CA SER A 54 16.68 -4.34 -8.99
C SER A 54 15.98 -5.61 -8.53
N PHE A 55 14.67 -5.70 -8.78
CA PHE A 55 13.87 -6.91 -8.63
C PHE A 55 12.55 -6.81 -9.41
N SER A 56 11.90 -7.94 -9.66
CA SER A 56 10.50 -8.00 -10.06
C SER A 56 9.63 -8.46 -8.90
N SER A 57 8.36 -8.06 -8.92
CA SER A 57 7.35 -8.54 -7.99
C SER A 57 6.05 -8.89 -8.68
N GLU A 58 5.36 -9.89 -8.14
CA GLU A 58 3.98 -10.21 -8.47
C GLU A 58 3.19 -10.27 -7.16
N ALA A 59 2.07 -9.57 -7.09
CA ALA A 59 1.21 -9.57 -5.93
C ALA A 59 -0.25 -9.82 -6.30
N ASN A 60 -0.96 -10.48 -5.39
CA ASN A 60 -2.42 -10.46 -5.38
C ASN A 60 -2.87 -9.82 -4.07
N GLN A 61 -3.87 -8.97 -4.14
CA GLN A 61 -4.43 -8.29 -2.99
C GLN A 61 -5.95 -8.33 -3.05
N THR A 62 -6.57 -8.65 -1.91
CA THR A 62 -8.00 -8.45 -1.70
C THR A 62 -8.22 -7.43 -0.61
N THR A 63 -9.18 -6.54 -0.79
CA THR A 63 -9.58 -5.56 0.21
C THR A 63 -11.09 -5.57 0.34
N ASP A 64 -11.57 -5.91 1.53
CA ASP A 64 -12.97 -5.76 1.91
C ASP A 64 -13.09 -4.61 2.90
N GLN A 65 -13.98 -3.66 2.61
CA GLN A 65 -14.12 -2.44 3.39
C GLN A 65 -15.59 -2.10 3.58
N THR A 66 -15.95 -1.67 4.79
CA THR A 66 -17.26 -1.10 5.08
C THR A 66 -17.07 0.29 5.66
N ILE A 67 -17.69 1.29 5.02
CA ILE A 67 -17.72 2.67 5.47
C ILE A 67 -19.14 3.03 5.87
N VAL A 68 -19.31 3.56 7.08
CA VAL A 68 -20.60 4.03 7.60
C VAL A 68 -20.53 5.53 7.84
N VAL A 69 -21.41 6.28 7.18
CA VAL A 69 -21.52 7.74 7.34
C VAL A 69 -22.86 8.10 7.98
N GLY A 70 -22.83 8.77 9.13
CA GLY A 70 -24.02 9.22 9.86
C GLY A 70 -24.41 8.34 11.07
N ARG A 71 -25.64 8.49 11.59
CA ARG A 71 -26.14 7.71 12.76
C ARG A 71 -27.53 7.13 12.52
N GLY A 72 -27.77 5.95 13.12
CA GLY A 72 -29.09 5.31 13.19
C GLY A 72 -29.66 4.97 11.81
N ASP A 73 -30.99 4.97 11.70
CA ASP A 73 -31.73 4.60 10.47
C ASP A 73 -31.46 5.51 9.25
N GLY A 74 -30.73 6.63 9.44
CA GLY A 74 -30.32 7.53 8.36
C GLY A 74 -28.86 7.36 7.91
N ALA A 75 -28.12 6.40 8.49
CA ALA A 75 -26.74 6.14 8.11
C ALA A 75 -26.66 5.62 6.67
N THR A 76 -25.66 6.08 5.93
CA THR A 76 -25.29 5.50 4.63
C THR A 76 -24.21 4.47 4.88
N VAL A 77 -24.48 3.22 4.51
CA VAL A 77 -23.47 2.15 4.48
C VAL A 77 -22.99 2.00 3.05
N VAL A 78 -21.67 1.95 2.90
CA VAL A 78 -20.97 1.64 1.65
C VAL A 78 -20.10 0.43 1.93
N GLU A 79 -20.34 -0.65 1.22
CA GLU A 79 -19.52 -1.86 1.24
C GLU A 79 -18.72 -1.88 -0.05
N GLN A 80 -17.44 -2.18 0.06
CA GLN A 80 -16.53 -2.23 -1.07
C GLN A 80 -15.70 -3.51 -0.99
N SER A 81 -15.61 -4.21 -2.12
CA SER A 81 -14.68 -5.33 -2.30
C SER A 81 -13.80 -5.03 -3.50
N ILE A 82 -12.49 -5.22 -3.35
CA ILE A 82 -11.48 -4.94 -4.35
C ILE A 82 -10.61 -6.17 -4.49
N GLU A 83 -10.49 -6.68 -5.70
CA GLU A 83 -9.51 -7.71 -6.05
C GLU A 83 -8.48 -7.10 -6.98
N GLN A 84 -7.20 -7.33 -6.71
CA GLN A 84 -6.11 -6.73 -7.47
C GLN A 84 -5.04 -7.77 -7.78
N SER A 85 -4.52 -7.70 -8.99
CA SER A 85 -3.28 -8.34 -9.40
C SER A 85 -2.29 -7.26 -9.81
N ILE A 86 -1.13 -7.27 -9.16
CA ILE A 86 -0.10 -6.24 -9.30
C ILE A 86 1.15 -6.92 -9.82
N SER A 87 1.73 -6.42 -10.90
CA SER A 87 3.07 -6.80 -11.33
C SER A 87 3.98 -5.59 -11.32
N GLY A 88 5.15 -5.71 -10.72
CA GLY A 88 6.11 -4.63 -10.55
C GLY A 88 7.49 -5.00 -11.08
N ARG A 89 8.20 -4.00 -11.57
CA ARG A 89 9.65 -4.04 -11.78
C ARG A 89 10.24 -2.77 -11.24
N LEU A 90 11.36 -2.92 -10.56
CA LEU A 90 12.11 -1.82 -10.01
C LEU A 90 13.57 -1.97 -10.42
N ASP A 91 14.14 -0.90 -10.94
CA ASP A 91 15.54 -0.81 -11.35
C ASP A 91 16.16 0.50 -10.87
N GLY A 92 17.30 0.40 -10.20
CA GLY A 92 17.98 1.52 -9.56
C GLY A 92 18.53 1.12 -8.20
N GLY A 93 19.86 1.07 -8.08
CA GLY A 93 20.53 0.78 -6.81
C GLY A 93 20.56 1.99 -5.88
N VAL A 94 21.11 1.79 -4.69
CA VAL A 94 21.33 2.89 -3.72
C VAL A 94 22.17 4.00 -4.37
N GLY A 95 21.58 5.19 -4.51
CA GLY A 95 22.23 6.38 -5.06
C GLY A 95 22.13 6.55 -6.59
N GLU A 96 21.46 5.63 -7.29
CA GLU A 96 21.09 5.78 -8.71
C GLU A 96 19.63 6.24 -8.83
N PRO A 97 19.23 6.93 -9.92
CA PRO A 97 17.83 7.24 -10.18
C PRO A 97 17.01 5.95 -10.26
N LEU A 98 16.01 5.83 -9.38
CA LEU A 98 15.10 4.70 -9.37
C LEU A 98 14.08 4.84 -10.49
N THR A 99 13.92 3.76 -11.24
CA THR A 99 12.86 3.60 -12.24
C THR A 99 11.97 2.44 -11.83
N VAL A 100 10.67 2.64 -12.02
CA VAL A 100 9.63 1.72 -11.54
C VAL A 100 8.61 1.53 -12.64
N GLU A 101 8.20 0.30 -12.90
CA GLU A 101 7.08 -0.06 -13.76
C GLU A 101 6.12 -0.90 -12.93
N ILE A 102 4.86 -0.47 -12.82
CA ILE A 102 3.82 -1.19 -12.09
C ILE A 102 2.60 -1.32 -13.00
N VAL A 103 2.01 -2.51 -13.05
CA VAL A 103 0.72 -2.75 -13.68
C VAL A 103 -0.22 -3.29 -12.62
N ILE A 104 -1.37 -2.64 -12.44
CA ILE A 104 -2.42 -3.04 -11.51
C ILE A 104 -3.66 -3.38 -12.32
N ALA A 105 -4.02 -4.66 -12.40
CA ALA A 105 -5.35 -5.08 -12.83
C ALA A 105 -6.24 -5.15 -11.59
N GLN A 106 -7.41 -4.51 -11.62
CA GLN A 106 -8.30 -4.51 -10.48
C GLN A 106 -9.77 -4.59 -10.85
N ASP A 107 -10.50 -5.31 -10.03
CA ASP A 107 -11.97 -5.39 -10.02
C ASP A 107 -12.47 -4.76 -8.72
N ILE A 108 -13.41 -3.82 -8.84
CA ILE A 108 -14.00 -3.10 -7.71
C ILE A 108 -15.50 -3.33 -7.74
N VAL A 109 -16.05 -3.83 -6.65
CA VAL A 109 -17.48 -3.92 -6.39
C VAL A 109 -17.83 -2.94 -5.28
N ILE A 110 -18.77 -2.03 -5.54
CA ILE A 110 -19.29 -1.09 -4.54
C ILE A 110 -20.78 -1.31 -4.37
N GLU A 111 -21.19 -1.64 -3.16
CA GLU A 111 -22.58 -1.74 -2.76
C GLU A 111 -22.93 -0.60 -1.81
N SER A 112 -24.10 0.01 -2.03
CA SER A 112 -24.64 0.97 -1.08
C SER A 112 -26.13 0.74 -0.97
N GLY A 113 -26.68 0.67 0.24
CA GLY A 113 -28.09 0.32 0.46
C GLY A 113 -29.15 1.18 -0.27
N ALA A 114 -28.74 2.30 -0.88
CA ALA A 114 -29.58 3.19 -1.67
C ALA A 114 -29.40 3.07 -3.20
N LEU A 115 -28.36 2.38 -3.69
CA LEU A 115 -28.01 2.30 -5.11
C LEU A 115 -27.72 0.85 -5.53
N PRO A 116 -27.95 0.48 -6.79
CA PRO A 116 -27.49 -0.80 -7.31
C PRO A 116 -25.98 -0.96 -7.12
N ALA A 117 -25.53 -2.19 -6.90
CA ALA A 117 -24.11 -2.53 -6.92
C ALA A 117 -23.47 -2.01 -8.21
N THR A 118 -22.34 -1.34 -8.07
CA THR A 118 -21.54 -0.85 -9.19
C THR A 118 -20.27 -1.67 -9.25
N GLU A 119 -20.08 -2.35 -10.38
CA GLU A 119 -18.87 -3.11 -10.68
C GLU A 119 -18.03 -2.30 -11.66
N THR A 120 -16.75 -2.19 -11.37
CA THR A 120 -15.76 -1.53 -12.24
C THR A 120 -14.55 -2.43 -12.37
N SER A 121 -14.13 -2.74 -13.59
CA SER A 121 -12.87 -3.43 -13.87
C SER A 121 -11.95 -2.45 -14.60
N GLN A 122 -10.66 -2.44 -14.25
CA GLN A 122 -9.68 -1.58 -14.93
C GLN A 122 -8.26 -2.11 -14.79
N THR A 123 -7.40 -1.73 -15.73
CA THR A 123 -5.95 -1.86 -15.62
C THR A 123 -5.30 -0.49 -15.55
N ILE A 124 -4.42 -0.30 -14.59
CA ILE A 124 -3.62 0.91 -14.38
C ILE A 124 -2.17 0.55 -14.66
N ASP A 125 -1.58 1.16 -15.69
CA ASP A 125 -0.14 1.11 -15.90
C ASP A 125 0.49 2.37 -15.29
N MET A 126 1.58 2.20 -14.55
CA MET A 126 2.34 3.28 -13.92
C MET A 126 3.82 3.12 -14.24
N VAL A 127 4.48 4.22 -14.59
CA VAL A 127 5.93 4.27 -14.83
C VAL A 127 6.52 5.47 -14.12
N VAL A 128 7.51 5.24 -13.26
CA VAL A 128 8.42 6.28 -12.75
C VAL A 128 9.68 6.24 -13.59
N ALA A 129 9.96 7.32 -14.31
CA ALA A 129 11.18 7.49 -15.08
C ALA A 129 11.52 8.97 -15.21
N ASP A 130 12.82 9.30 -15.15
CA ASP A 130 13.32 10.67 -15.24
C ASP A 130 12.64 11.64 -14.24
N ASP A 131 12.42 11.21 -12.99
CA ASP A 131 11.71 11.96 -11.94
C ASP A 131 10.25 12.34 -12.29
N ASN A 132 9.62 11.63 -13.21
CA ASN A 132 8.22 11.82 -13.59
C ASN A 132 7.44 10.53 -13.42
N LEU A 133 6.20 10.67 -12.92
CA LEU A 133 5.21 9.62 -12.88
C LEU A 133 4.29 9.73 -14.11
N TYR A 134 4.24 8.65 -14.86
CA TYR A 134 3.35 8.46 -15.99
C TYR A 134 2.31 7.41 -15.64
N VAL A 135 1.05 7.69 -15.97
CA VAL A 135 -0.06 6.79 -15.67
C VAL A 135 -0.94 6.65 -16.89
N ARG A 136 -1.47 5.44 -17.10
CA ARG A 136 -2.47 5.15 -18.12
C ARG A 136 -3.51 4.18 -17.59
N PHE A 137 -4.77 4.49 -17.84
CA PHE A 137 -5.90 3.58 -17.58
C PHE A 137 -6.29 2.89 -18.88
N ARG A 138 -6.52 1.58 -18.82
CA ARG A 138 -6.96 0.77 -19.95
C ARG A 138 -7.83 -0.39 -19.47
N ASP A 139 -8.51 -1.04 -20.41
CA ASP A 139 -9.45 -2.14 -20.13
C ASP A 139 -10.55 -1.74 -19.11
N VAL A 140 -10.91 -0.46 -19.08
CA VAL A 140 -11.87 0.10 -18.10
C VAL A 140 -13.30 -0.27 -18.48
N THR A 141 -14.03 -0.85 -17.55
CA THR A 141 -15.46 -1.14 -17.66
C THR A 141 -16.21 -0.65 -16.41
N PRO A 142 -17.46 -0.19 -16.53
CA PRO A 142 -18.21 0.01 -17.77
C PRO A 142 -17.70 1.22 -18.58
N LEU A 143 -18.10 1.31 -19.86
CA LEU A 143 -17.68 2.40 -20.77
C LEU A 143 -17.96 3.80 -20.22
N ALA A 144 -18.99 3.95 -19.39
CA ALA A 144 -19.31 5.22 -18.72
C ALA A 144 -18.20 5.69 -17.76
N VAL A 145 -17.51 4.75 -17.11
CA VAL A 145 -16.33 5.03 -16.26
C VAL A 145 -15.11 5.26 -17.15
N ALA A 146 -14.92 4.44 -18.19
CA ALA A 146 -13.82 4.61 -19.15
C ALA A 146 -13.78 6.01 -19.76
N ALA A 147 -14.94 6.60 -20.06
CA ALA A 147 -15.06 7.93 -20.65
C ALA A 147 -14.56 9.09 -19.77
N VAL A 148 -14.25 8.84 -18.49
CA VAL A 148 -13.72 9.85 -17.56
C VAL A 148 -12.18 9.92 -17.63
N PHE A 149 -11.53 8.82 -18.04
CA PHE A 149 -10.08 8.77 -18.13
C PHE A 149 -9.60 9.27 -19.50
N PRO A 150 -8.47 10.01 -19.55
CA PRO A 150 -7.86 10.38 -20.80
C PRO A 150 -7.34 9.14 -21.54
N ASP A 151 -7.41 9.17 -22.87
CA ASP A 151 -6.73 8.18 -23.68
C ASP A 151 -5.20 8.34 -23.52
N GLY A 152 -4.49 7.21 -23.48
CA GLY A 152 -3.03 7.22 -23.54
C GLY A 152 -2.32 7.48 -22.21
N TRP A 153 -1.03 7.80 -22.33
CA TRP A 153 -0.18 8.09 -21.16
C TRP A 153 -0.31 9.54 -20.75
N VAL A 154 -0.45 9.76 -19.44
CA VAL A 154 -0.45 11.09 -18.84
C VAL A 154 0.71 11.22 -17.88
N ASN A 155 1.48 12.30 -18.00
CA ASN A 155 2.46 12.70 -16.99
C ASN A 155 1.73 13.42 -15.85
N VAL A 156 1.42 12.67 -14.79
CA VAL A 156 0.66 13.19 -13.64
C VAL A 156 1.51 14.05 -12.72
N THR A 157 2.85 13.97 -12.79
CA THR A 157 3.73 14.93 -12.11
C THR A 157 3.51 16.36 -12.62
N ARG A 158 3.23 16.53 -13.91
CA ARG A 158 2.99 17.83 -14.53
C ARG A 158 1.51 18.21 -14.60
N GLU A 159 0.65 17.22 -14.81
CA GLU A 159 -0.78 17.43 -15.05
C GLU A 159 -1.64 16.49 -14.16
N PRO A 160 -1.54 16.57 -12.82
CA PRO A 160 -2.22 15.62 -11.92
C PRO A 160 -3.74 15.61 -12.13
N GLY A 161 -4.34 16.79 -12.39
CA GLY A 161 -5.79 16.91 -12.61
C GLY A 161 -6.31 16.34 -13.94
N ARG A 162 -5.44 15.82 -14.83
CA ARG A 162 -5.90 15.11 -16.04
C ARG A 162 -6.45 13.73 -15.72
N ILE A 163 -5.99 13.10 -14.64
CA ILE A 163 -6.55 11.84 -14.15
C ILE A 163 -7.36 12.15 -12.89
N PRO A 164 -8.68 11.88 -12.88
CA PRO A 164 -9.50 12.11 -11.69
C PRO A 164 -8.96 11.36 -10.48
N GLY A 165 -8.84 12.06 -9.35
CA GLY A 165 -8.36 11.51 -8.10
C GLY A 165 -6.85 11.71 -7.89
N PHE A 166 -6.07 11.96 -8.93
CA PHE A 166 -4.63 12.22 -8.75
C PHE A 166 -4.36 13.57 -8.07
N GLU A 167 -5.33 14.47 -8.04
CA GLU A 167 -5.21 15.75 -7.33
C GLU A 167 -5.22 15.64 -5.81
N VAL A 168 -5.57 14.48 -5.22
CA VAL A 168 -5.54 14.30 -3.76
C VAL A 168 -4.20 13.79 -3.24
N PHE A 169 -3.26 13.47 -4.14
CA PHE A 169 -1.93 13.02 -3.80
C PHE A 169 -0.91 14.14 -3.94
N ASP A 170 0.05 14.16 -3.04
CA ASP A 170 1.35 14.77 -3.31
C ASP A 170 2.13 13.81 -4.24
N ILE A 171 2.21 14.15 -5.52
CA ILE A 171 2.83 13.27 -6.54
C ILE A 171 4.33 13.09 -6.29
N GLU A 172 5.00 14.08 -5.72
CA GLU A 172 6.42 13.97 -5.37
C GLU A 172 6.60 12.92 -4.27
N GLN A 173 5.79 13.02 -3.20
CA GLN A 173 5.80 12.04 -2.11
C GLN A 173 5.33 10.66 -2.58
N PHE A 174 4.28 10.59 -3.39
CA PHE A 174 3.80 9.33 -3.97
C PHE A 174 4.89 8.65 -4.81
N THR A 175 5.63 9.41 -5.60
CA THR A 175 6.77 8.89 -6.38
C THR A 175 7.87 8.41 -5.43
N ASN A 176 8.22 9.19 -4.40
CA ASN A 176 9.21 8.79 -3.41
C ASN A 176 8.83 7.47 -2.73
N VAL A 177 7.57 7.32 -2.29
CA VAL A 177 7.07 6.09 -1.66
C VAL A 177 7.16 4.90 -2.61
N MET A 178 6.72 5.03 -3.87
CA MET A 178 6.84 3.95 -4.87
C MET A 178 8.29 3.58 -5.19
N THR A 179 9.23 4.52 -5.10
CA THR A 179 10.65 4.21 -5.29
C THR A 179 11.30 3.63 -4.02
N ASN A 180 10.69 3.84 -2.86
CA ASN A 180 11.17 3.40 -1.55
C ASN A 180 10.48 2.13 -1.03
N LEU A 181 9.80 1.36 -1.91
CA LEU A 181 9.12 0.09 -1.58
C LEU A 181 9.98 -0.94 -0.80
N ARG A 182 11.30 -0.75 -0.75
CA ARG A 182 12.25 -1.64 -0.08
C ARG A 182 12.36 -1.43 1.43
N PHE A 183 11.85 -0.34 1.98
CA PHE A 183 12.26 0.11 3.32
C PHE A 183 11.26 -0.20 4.45
N PHE A 184 10.86 -1.43 4.74
CA PHE A 184 9.86 -1.64 5.81
C PHE A 184 10.47 -1.45 7.21
N PRO A 185 9.80 -0.77 8.16
CA PRO A 185 10.35 -0.62 9.50
C PRO A 185 10.30 -1.97 10.21
N VAL A 186 11.47 -2.55 10.42
CA VAL A 186 11.62 -3.85 11.07
C VAL A 186 12.66 -3.70 12.17
N ASN A 187 12.16 -3.49 13.37
CA ASN A 187 12.97 -3.42 14.57
C ASN A 187 12.14 -3.89 15.78
N ASN A 188 12.81 -3.99 16.92
CA ASN A 188 12.24 -4.46 18.18
C ASN A 188 11.21 -3.51 18.81
N MET A 189 11.01 -2.30 18.28
CA MET A 189 10.00 -1.36 18.78
C MET A 189 8.65 -1.57 18.09
N VAL A 190 8.67 -1.74 16.77
CA VAL A 190 7.45 -1.88 15.96
C VAL A 190 6.97 -3.32 15.86
N ILE A 191 7.76 -4.30 16.33
CA ILE A 191 7.39 -5.72 16.33
C ILE A 191 6.94 -6.11 17.73
N SER A 192 5.69 -6.55 17.84
CA SER A 192 5.10 -7.03 19.09
C SER A 192 5.38 -8.52 19.33
N ARG A 193 5.52 -9.31 18.26
CA ARG A 193 5.82 -10.75 18.31
C ARG A 193 6.48 -11.22 17.03
N ILE A 194 7.38 -12.20 17.13
CA ILE A 194 7.92 -12.93 15.98
C ILE A 194 8.00 -14.43 16.27
N THR A 195 7.59 -15.25 15.32
CA THR A 195 7.69 -16.71 15.44
C THR A 195 8.23 -17.33 14.15
N GLU A 196 9.10 -18.34 14.29
CA GLU A 196 9.53 -19.14 13.14
C GLU A 196 8.53 -20.29 12.93
N LEU A 197 7.96 -20.32 11.74
CA LEU A 197 7.06 -21.36 11.26
C LEU A 197 7.86 -22.50 10.61
N PRO A 198 7.22 -23.66 10.32
CA PRO A 198 7.89 -24.72 9.58
C PRO A 198 8.49 -24.22 8.27
N SER A 199 9.71 -24.67 7.95
CA SER A 199 10.38 -24.33 6.70
C SER A 199 9.58 -24.81 5.49
N GLU A 200 9.68 -24.05 4.40
CA GLU A 200 9.02 -24.35 3.13
C GLU A 200 10.04 -24.37 1.98
N THR A 201 9.59 -24.71 0.77
CA THR A 201 10.42 -24.69 -0.44
C THR A 201 9.73 -23.90 -1.52
N ILE A 202 10.42 -22.90 -2.05
CA ILE A 202 10.01 -22.09 -3.21
C ILE A 202 11.07 -22.30 -4.28
N ASP A 203 10.65 -22.71 -5.48
CA ASP A 203 11.51 -22.93 -6.65
C ASP A 203 12.79 -23.75 -6.40
N GLY A 204 12.71 -24.71 -5.48
CA GLY A 204 13.81 -25.61 -5.12
C GLY A 204 14.77 -25.09 -4.05
N GLN A 205 14.57 -23.87 -3.56
CA GLN A 205 15.31 -23.27 -2.46
C GLN A 205 14.55 -23.44 -1.14
N THR A 206 15.28 -23.75 -0.06
CA THR A 206 14.67 -23.87 1.28
C THR A 206 14.47 -22.49 1.88
N MET A 207 13.28 -22.24 2.41
CA MET A 207 12.87 -21.00 3.06
C MET A 207 12.77 -21.18 4.56
N ARG A 208 13.28 -20.21 5.31
CA ARG A 208 12.89 -19.98 6.70
C ARG A 208 11.65 -19.09 6.69
N VAL A 209 10.61 -19.50 7.38
CA VAL A 209 9.30 -18.83 7.35
C VAL A 209 9.08 -18.15 8.68
N PHE A 210 8.82 -16.85 8.68
CA PHE A 210 8.63 -16.06 9.89
C PHE A 210 7.28 -15.40 9.88
N ASN A 211 6.53 -15.54 10.97
CA ASN A 211 5.35 -14.75 11.22
C ASN A 211 5.71 -13.59 12.16
N VAL A 212 5.48 -12.37 11.70
CA VAL A 212 5.82 -11.11 12.36
C VAL A 212 4.53 -10.36 12.63
N VAL A 213 4.25 -10.08 13.90
CA VAL A 213 3.12 -9.26 14.32
C VAL A 213 3.67 -7.90 14.74
N PHE A 214 3.06 -6.84 14.21
CA PHE A 214 3.47 -5.48 14.51
C PHE A 214 2.71 -4.90 15.69
N ASP A 215 3.34 -3.97 16.39
CA ASP A 215 2.67 -3.03 17.28
C ASP A 215 2.19 -1.86 16.41
N SER A 216 0.91 -1.90 16.03
CA SER A 216 0.33 -0.92 15.10
C SER A 216 0.39 0.50 15.65
N ASP A 217 0.20 0.71 16.96
CA ASP A 217 0.28 2.05 17.56
C ASP A 217 1.67 2.66 17.35
N VAL A 218 2.70 1.87 17.64
CA VAL A 218 4.10 2.31 17.47
C VAL A 218 4.46 2.45 15.99
N LEU A 219 3.99 1.53 15.15
CA LEU A 219 4.23 1.55 13.72
C LEU A 219 3.63 2.80 13.07
N PHE A 220 2.35 3.10 13.29
CA PHE A 220 1.67 4.24 12.67
C PHE A 220 2.06 5.59 13.28
N ALA A 221 2.62 5.60 14.50
CA ALA A 221 3.24 6.79 15.09
C ALA A 221 4.70 7.02 14.63
N SER A 222 5.28 6.10 13.83
CA SER A 222 6.64 6.26 13.37
C SER A 222 6.79 7.44 12.40
N PRO A 223 7.86 8.25 12.50
CA PRO A 223 8.14 9.34 11.57
C PRO A 223 8.05 8.91 10.10
N GLU A 224 8.43 7.67 9.84
CA GLU A 224 8.51 7.06 8.52
C GLU A 224 7.13 6.72 7.96
N VAL A 225 6.25 6.09 8.74
CA VAL A 225 4.86 5.90 8.31
C VAL A 225 4.15 7.25 8.19
N VAL A 226 4.42 8.21 9.08
CA VAL A 226 3.91 9.58 8.97
C VAL A 226 4.38 10.26 7.67
N GLU A 227 5.65 10.10 7.30
CA GLU A 227 6.21 10.62 6.05
C GLU A 227 5.56 9.96 4.84
N ALA A 228 5.44 8.62 4.82
CA ALA A 228 4.73 7.90 3.77
C ALA A 228 3.30 8.42 3.64
N MET A 229 2.59 8.57 4.75
CA MET A 229 1.22 9.06 4.78
C MET A 229 1.09 10.55 4.40
N GLY A 230 2.20 11.28 4.37
CA GLY A 230 2.33 12.58 3.73
C GLY A 230 2.10 12.57 2.20
N LEU A 231 2.01 11.39 1.57
CA LEU A 231 1.53 11.24 0.19
C LEU A 231 0.09 11.73 0.02
N LEU A 232 -0.71 11.74 1.09
CA LEU A 232 -2.04 12.32 1.08
C LEU A 232 -1.92 13.84 1.22
N ASN A 233 -2.59 14.57 0.33
CA ASN A 233 -2.78 16.00 0.51
C ASN A 233 -3.85 16.24 1.60
N ALA A 234 -3.44 16.07 2.87
CA ALA A 234 -4.30 16.14 4.04
C ALA A 234 -5.04 17.48 4.13
N GLU A 235 -4.38 18.59 3.76
CA GLU A 235 -5.00 19.91 3.71
C GLU A 235 -6.18 19.95 2.72
N GLN A 236 -6.00 19.42 1.51
CA GLN A 236 -7.07 19.38 0.50
C GLN A 236 -8.23 18.47 0.91
N LEU A 237 -7.96 17.43 1.69
CA LEU A 237 -8.96 16.52 2.24
C LEU A 237 -9.65 17.08 3.50
N GLY A 238 -9.09 18.11 4.14
CA GLY A 238 -9.53 18.57 5.46
C GLY A 238 -9.30 17.52 6.55
N LEU A 239 -8.27 16.70 6.36
CA LEU A 239 -7.88 15.59 7.23
C LEU A 239 -6.91 16.09 8.29
N ASP A 240 -7.23 15.85 9.55
CA ASP A 240 -6.26 15.85 10.64
C ASP A 240 -5.46 14.54 10.56
N LEU A 241 -4.27 14.62 9.97
CA LEU A 241 -3.45 13.45 9.71
C LEU A 241 -3.00 12.78 11.01
N ASP A 242 -2.67 13.55 12.04
CA ASP A 242 -2.21 13.00 13.32
C ASP A 242 -3.33 12.19 13.97
N LEU A 243 -4.54 12.77 14.04
CA LEU A 243 -5.70 12.07 14.59
C LEU A 243 -6.12 10.87 13.74
N PHE A 244 -5.98 10.96 12.41
CA PHE A 244 -6.22 9.84 11.51
C PHE A 244 -5.27 8.68 11.80
N LEU A 245 -3.96 8.94 11.91
CA LEU A 245 -2.96 7.90 12.16
C LEU A 245 -3.08 7.31 13.57
N GLU A 246 -3.37 8.13 14.58
CA GLU A 246 -3.67 7.65 15.93
C GLU A 246 -4.88 6.70 15.92
N THR A 247 -5.96 7.10 15.25
CA THR A 247 -7.18 6.28 15.14
C THR A 247 -6.90 4.99 14.35
N PHE A 248 -6.11 5.08 13.28
CA PHE A 248 -5.77 3.91 12.47
C PHE A 248 -4.90 2.93 13.26
N GLY A 249 -3.82 3.40 13.90
CA GLY A 249 -2.93 2.59 14.73
C GLY A 249 -3.67 1.84 15.84
N ALA A 250 -4.52 2.55 16.59
CA ALA A 250 -5.24 2.01 17.74
C ALA A 250 -6.26 0.92 17.40
N ASN A 251 -6.69 0.85 16.13
CA ASN A 251 -7.72 -0.09 15.69
C ASN A 251 -7.22 -1.09 14.66
N THR A 252 -5.93 -1.06 14.32
CA THR A 252 -5.35 -1.94 13.29
C THR A 252 -4.58 -3.09 13.92
N THR A 253 -4.74 -4.28 13.37
CA THR A 253 -3.80 -5.39 13.53
C THR A 253 -3.07 -5.59 12.20
N LEU A 254 -1.74 -5.67 12.25
CA LEU A 254 -0.90 -5.96 11.10
C LEU A 254 -0.06 -7.21 11.37
N GLU A 255 -0.19 -8.20 10.51
CA GLU A 255 0.57 -9.44 10.55
C GLU A 255 1.21 -9.70 9.19
N MET A 256 2.50 -10.05 9.19
CA MET A 256 3.26 -10.35 7.98
C MET A 256 3.95 -11.70 8.11
N THR A 257 3.79 -12.56 7.11
CA THR A 257 4.55 -13.80 6.99
C THR A 257 5.60 -13.65 5.91
N LEU A 258 6.85 -13.96 6.23
CA LEU A 258 8.03 -13.75 5.39
C LEU A 258 8.72 -15.07 5.08
N TRP A 259 9.03 -15.30 3.81
CA TRP A 259 9.84 -16.43 3.36
C TRP A 259 11.22 -15.93 3.00
N ILE A 260 12.20 -16.26 3.85
CA ILE A 260 13.59 -15.83 3.71
C ILE A 260 14.42 -17.03 3.25
N GLY A 261 15.14 -16.87 2.15
CA GLY A 261 15.96 -17.92 1.58
C GLY A 261 17.13 -18.30 2.49
N VAL A 262 17.33 -19.60 2.72
CA VAL A 262 18.44 -20.10 3.55
C VAL A 262 19.82 -19.76 2.95
N ASP A 263 19.92 -19.80 1.62
CA ASP A 263 21.20 -19.67 0.90
C ASP A 263 21.59 -18.21 0.59
N ASP A 264 20.61 -17.34 0.33
CA ASP A 264 20.83 -15.94 -0.09
C ASP A 264 20.39 -14.93 0.97
N SER A 265 19.63 -15.35 1.98
CA SER A 265 19.02 -14.46 2.97
C SER A 265 18.20 -13.32 2.34
N MET A 266 17.57 -13.58 1.19
CA MET A 266 16.65 -12.64 0.53
C MET A 266 15.20 -12.95 0.93
N ILE A 267 14.33 -11.94 0.89
CA ILE A 267 12.88 -12.13 1.02
C ILE A 267 12.33 -12.52 -0.35
N HIS A 268 11.84 -13.76 -0.49
CA HIS A 268 11.25 -14.28 -1.73
C HIS A 268 9.73 -14.13 -1.77
N ARG A 269 9.09 -14.07 -0.60
CA ARG A 269 7.65 -13.88 -0.47
C ARG A 269 7.32 -13.13 0.81
N ALA A 270 6.31 -12.26 0.73
CA ALA A 270 5.70 -11.61 1.87
C ALA A 270 4.17 -11.73 1.75
N ASP A 271 3.55 -12.37 2.72
CA ASP A 271 2.09 -12.35 2.89
C ASP A 271 1.75 -11.37 4.01
N THR A 272 0.77 -10.52 3.82
CA THR A 272 0.39 -9.46 4.77
C THR A 272 -1.11 -9.48 4.97
N ILE A 273 -1.53 -9.49 6.23
CA ILE A 273 -2.91 -9.33 6.64
C ILE A 273 -3.00 -8.06 7.49
N THR A 274 -3.85 -7.15 7.07
CA THR A 274 -4.16 -5.92 7.80
C THR A 274 -5.64 -5.91 8.13
N GLU A 275 -5.98 -5.90 9.40
CA GLU A 275 -7.37 -5.80 9.87
C GLU A 275 -7.55 -4.49 10.64
N LEU A 276 -8.39 -3.60 10.12
CA LEU A 276 -8.90 -2.44 10.83
C LEU A 276 -10.25 -2.82 11.44
N ALA A 277 -10.28 -2.97 12.76
CA ALA A 277 -11.51 -3.07 13.53
C ALA A 277 -12.33 -1.78 13.40
N GLU A 278 -13.60 -1.80 13.82
CA GLU A 278 -14.49 -0.63 13.68
C GLU A 278 -13.87 0.62 14.32
N ALA A 279 -13.43 1.56 13.47
CA ALA A 279 -12.73 2.78 13.85
C ALA A 279 -13.55 4.01 13.43
N ASP A 280 -13.73 4.99 14.33
CA ASP A 280 -14.45 6.24 14.06
C ASP A 280 -13.48 7.36 13.69
N PHE A 281 -13.49 7.75 12.41
CA PHE A 281 -12.71 8.84 11.85
C PHE A 281 -13.49 10.17 11.77
N GLY A 282 -14.68 10.26 12.36
CA GLY A 282 -15.54 11.44 12.25
C GLY A 282 -14.84 12.76 12.63
N ASP A 283 -14.05 12.72 13.70
CA ASP A 283 -13.25 13.86 14.17
C ASP A 283 -12.02 14.11 13.28
N ALA A 284 -11.34 13.07 12.81
CA ALA A 284 -10.18 13.18 11.93
C ALA A 284 -10.51 13.90 10.61
N PHE A 285 -11.70 13.68 10.04
CA PHE A 285 -12.13 14.37 8.82
C PHE A 285 -12.88 15.69 9.07
N GLY A 286 -13.01 16.12 10.34
CA GLY A 286 -13.65 17.39 10.70
C GLY A 286 -15.10 17.52 10.20
N THR A 287 -15.77 16.42 9.89
CA THR A 287 -17.07 16.46 9.19
C THR A 287 -18.23 16.83 10.10
N GLY A 288 -18.03 16.74 11.43
CA GLY A 288 -19.09 16.88 12.43
C GLY A 288 -20.18 15.80 12.30
N GLN A 289 -19.92 14.75 11.52
CA GLN A 289 -20.73 13.55 11.38
C GLN A 289 -19.87 12.35 11.73
N PRO A 290 -20.45 11.28 12.30
CA PRO A 290 -19.70 10.04 12.47
C PRO A 290 -19.34 9.45 11.13
N LEU A 291 -18.14 8.91 11.08
CA LEU A 291 -17.58 8.21 9.94
C LEU A 291 -16.85 7.02 10.50
N SER A 292 -17.48 5.83 10.48
CA SER A 292 -16.78 4.62 10.90
C SER A 292 -16.34 3.78 9.71
N MET A 293 -15.26 3.04 9.90
CA MET A 293 -14.71 2.15 8.90
C MET A 293 -14.27 0.83 9.54
N THR A 294 -14.54 -0.27 8.84
CA THR A 294 -13.88 -1.56 9.05
C THR A 294 -13.19 -1.95 7.75
N GLN A 295 -12.03 -2.59 7.83
CA GLN A 295 -11.31 -3.02 6.64
C GLN A 295 -10.52 -4.30 6.89
N LEU A 296 -10.51 -5.20 5.93
CA LEU A 296 -9.62 -6.34 5.86
C LEU A 296 -8.85 -6.28 4.55
N VAL A 297 -7.53 -6.31 4.64
CA VAL A 297 -6.62 -6.43 3.49
C VAL A 297 -5.85 -7.73 3.64
N ASP A 298 -5.88 -8.55 2.60
CA ASP A 298 -5.02 -9.72 2.45
C ASP A 298 -4.18 -9.51 1.19
N SER A 299 -2.87 -9.59 1.33
CA SER A 299 -1.91 -9.39 0.23
C SER A 299 -0.86 -10.48 0.25
N SER A 300 -0.51 -11.00 -0.92
CA SER A 300 0.57 -11.97 -1.09
C SER A 300 1.45 -11.49 -2.23
N VAL A 301 2.71 -11.20 -1.91
CA VAL A 301 3.72 -10.69 -2.84
C VAL A 301 4.84 -11.72 -2.99
N ILE A 302 5.19 -12.05 -4.21
CA ILE A 302 6.36 -12.86 -4.58
C ILE A 302 7.39 -11.92 -5.22
N TYR A 303 8.66 -12.11 -4.87
CA TYR A 303 9.79 -11.36 -5.40
C TYR A 303 10.72 -12.30 -6.15
N ASP A 304 11.22 -11.86 -7.30
CA ASP A 304 12.15 -12.62 -8.15
C ASP A 304 13.05 -11.66 -8.96
N ASP A 305 13.88 -12.21 -9.84
CA ASP A 305 14.78 -11.49 -10.74
C ASP A 305 15.72 -10.52 -10.00
N PHE A 306 16.19 -10.93 -8.82
CA PHE A 306 17.07 -10.12 -7.98
C PHE A 306 18.33 -9.70 -8.72
N ASN A 307 18.58 -8.39 -8.79
CA ASN A 307 19.71 -7.77 -9.50
C ASN A 307 19.75 -8.03 -11.02
N ALA A 308 18.60 -8.36 -11.63
CA ALA A 308 18.48 -8.41 -13.09
C ALA A 308 18.42 -6.99 -13.70
N GLU A 309 19.10 -6.76 -14.81
CA GLU A 309 19.01 -5.48 -15.51
C GLU A 309 17.64 -5.36 -16.19
N PHE A 310 16.85 -4.35 -15.80
CA PHE A 310 15.61 -4.00 -16.50
C PHE A 310 15.81 -2.77 -17.37
N LYS A 311 14.99 -2.63 -18.40
CA LYS A 311 14.97 -1.42 -19.23
C LYS A 311 13.61 -0.76 -19.13
N ILE A 312 13.45 0.09 -18.13
CA ILE A 312 12.25 0.90 -17.93
C ILE A 312 12.47 2.24 -18.65
N ILE A 313 11.55 2.61 -19.54
CA ILE A 313 11.68 3.81 -20.37
C ILE A 313 10.43 4.67 -20.18
N ALA A 314 10.63 5.98 -20.02
CA ALA A 314 9.55 6.94 -19.99
C ALA A 314 8.65 6.78 -21.23
N PRO A 315 7.32 6.60 -21.06
CA PRO A 315 6.40 6.55 -22.17
C PRO A 315 6.26 7.92 -22.84
N ILE A 316 5.77 7.94 -24.09
CA ILE A 316 5.43 9.18 -24.80
C ILE A 316 4.01 9.59 -24.38
N PRO A 317 3.81 10.74 -23.71
CA PRO A 317 2.48 11.22 -23.36
C PRO A 317 1.68 11.65 -24.59
N ASP A 318 0.36 11.49 -24.52
CA ASP A 318 -0.60 11.97 -25.54
C ASP A 318 -1.14 13.38 -25.25
#